data_AF-A0A9J6G2S2-F1
#
_entry.id   AF-A0A9J6G2S2-F1
#
_cell.length_a   1.000
_cell.length_b   1.000
_cell.length_c   1.000
_cell.angle_alpha   90.00
_cell.angle_beta   90.00
_cell.angle_gamma   90.00
#
_symmetry.space_group_name_H-M   'P 1'
#
loop_
_entity.id
_entity.type
_entity.pdbx_description
1 polymer ?
#
loop_
_entity_poly.entity_id
_entity_poly.type
_entity_poly.pdbx_seq_one_letter_code
_entity_poly.pdbx_strand_id
1 'polypeptide(L)'
;MTLVLWYKDESLAPIFTLDSRRSHVDQARQSSGPGLERRLLFDMGHSPAHLHIDPVREGDAGEYRCRVDFRRARSVNTVINLKVIGEFTKR
;
A
#
# COMPACT_ATOMS: atom_id res chain seq x y z
N MET A 1 14.82 2.79 -4.96
CA MET A 1 13.94 2.35 -3.85
C MET A 1 14.43 1.01 -3.35
N THR A 2 14.34 0.73 -2.05
CA THR A 2 14.77 -0.56 -1.47
C THR A 2 13.68 -1.25 -0.66
N LEU A 3 12.77 -0.49 -0.05
CA LEU A 3 11.66 -1.02 0.72
C LEU A 3 10.45 -0.10 0.57
N VAL A 4 9.27 -0.65 0.31
CA VAL A 4 7.99 0.04 0.37
C VAL A 4 7.15 -0.64 1.43
N LEU A 5 6.57 0.15 2.32
CA LEU A 5 5.67 -0.30 3.37
C LEU A 5 4.40 0.53 3.30
N TRP A 6 3.25 -0.13 3.29
CA TRP A 6 1.96 0.53 3.45
C TRP A 6 1.36 0.13 4.78
N TYR A 7 0.86 1.10 5.52
CA TYR A 7 0.12 0.94 6.77
C TYR A 7 -1.29 1.46 6.57
N LYS A 8 -2.24 0.91 7.32
CA LYS A 8 -3.62 1.39 7.40
C LYS A 8 -3.93 1.78 8.84
N ASP A 9 -4.50 2.96 9.02
CA ASP A 9 -4.86 3.56 10.31
C ASP A 9 -3.68 3.48 11.30
N GLU A 10 -3.96 3.15 12.56
CA GLU A 10 -2.96 3.03 13.64
C GLU A 10 -2.18 1.69 13.62
N SER A 11 -2.28 0.90 12.54
CA SER A 11 -1.59 -0.39 12.49
C SER A 11 -0.08 -0.23 12.56
N LEU A 12 0.53 -0.94 13.53
CA LEU A 12 1.99 -1.02 13.66
C LEU A 12 2.63 -1.96 12.63
N ALA A 13 1.86 -2.91 12.10
CA ALA A 13 2.29 -3.84 11.05
C ALA A 13 1.87 -3.32 9.66
N PRO A 14 2.72 -3.47 8.63
CA PRO A 14 2.36 -3.06 7.28
C PRO A 14 1.31 -4.01 6.68
N ILE A 15 0.32 -3.44 5.98
CA ILE A 15 -0.68 -4.17 5.18
C ILE A 15 -0.13 -4.61 3.83
N PHE A 16 0.95 -3.99 3.37
CA PHE A 16 1.70 -4.40 2.17
C PHE A 16 3.18 -4.06 2.32
N THR A 17 4.04 -4.95 1.83
CA THR A 17 5.49 -4.76 1.76
C THR A 17 6.00 -5.13 0.38
N LEU A 18 6.90 -4.31 -0.17
CA LEU A 18 7.77 -4.66 -1.29
C LEU A 18 9.23 -4.47 -0.85
N ASP A 19 10.00 -5.55 -0.85
CA ASP A 19 11.39 -5.59 -0.40
C ASP A 19 12.33 -5.98 -1.56
N SER A 20 13.13 -5.00 -2.00
CA SER A 20 14.16 -5.15 -3.02
C SER A 20 15.57 -4.91 -2.44
N ARG A 21 15.77 -5.09 -1.13
CA ARG A 21 17.10 -4.90 -0.52
C ARG A 21 18.13 -5.92 -1.00
N ARG A 22 17.68 -7.11 -1.42
CA ARG A 22 18.51 -8.23 -1.84
C ARG A 22 18.38 -8.58 -3.33
N SER A 23 17.61 -7.82 -4.09
CA SER A 23 17.30 -8.08 -5.51
C SER A 23 17.04 -6.78 -6.26
N HIS A 24 16.94 -6.86 -7.59
CA HIS A 24 16.37 -5.77 -8.36
C HIS A 24 14.86 -5.64 -8.09
N VAL A 25 14.29 -4.46 -8.35
CA VAL A 25 12.90 -4.13 -8.02
C VAL A 25 11.88 -5.01 -8.75
N ASP A 26 12.19 -5.43 -9.98
CA ASP A 26 11.43 -6.41 -10.77
C ASP A 26 11.35 -7.80 -10.11
N GLN A 27 12.31 -8.12 -9.24
CA GLN A 27 12.38 -9.37 -8.48
C GLN A 27 12.16 -9.12 -6.98
N ALA A 28 11.54 -8.01 -6.62
CA ALA A 28 11.28 -7.68 -5.22
C ALA A 28 10.31 -8.67 -4.58
N ARG A 29 10.58 -9.05 -3.34
CA ARG A 29 9.64 -9.87 -2.56
C ARG A 29 8.46 -9.01 -2.13
N GLN A 30 7.26 -9.54 -2.33
CA GLN A 30 6.02 -8.85 -1.96
C GLN A 30 5.24 -9.68 -0.93
N SER A 31 4.59 -8.99 0.00
CA SER A 31 3.68 -9.63 0.97
C SER A 31 2.56 -8.68 1.34
N SER A 32 1.36 -9.24 1.49
CA SER A 32 0.15 -8.52 1.89
C SER A 32 -0.33 -9.04 3.24
N GLY A 33 -1.00 -8.17 4.01
CA GLY A 33 -1.60 -8.53 5.29
C GLY A 33 -2.87 -9.38 5.16
N PRO A 34 -3.33 -10.00 6.26
CA PRO A 34 -4.52 -10.84 6.29
C PRO A 34 -5.77 -10.16 5.73
N GLY A 35 -6.50 -10.85 4.85
CA GLY A 35 -7.76 -10.38 4.28
C GLY A 35 -7.61 -9.43 3.08
N LEU A 36 -6.36 -9.10 2.71
CA LEU A 36 -6.01 -8.18 1.62
C LEU A 36 -5.14 -8.85 0.54
N GLU A 37 -4.73 -10.11 0.73
CA GLU A 37 -3.73 -10.79 -0.09
C GLU A 37 -4.10 -10.94 -1.56
N ARG A 38 -5.39 -11.04 -1.86
CA ARG A 38 -5.90 -11.16 -3.25
C ARG A 38 -6.44 -9.87 -3.82
N ARG A 39 -6.39 -8.78 -3.05
CA ARG A 39 -7.00 -7.49 -3.41
C ARG A 39 -5.96 -6.39 -3.60
N LEU A 40 -4.76 -6.57 -3.05
CA LEU A 40 -3.67 -5.62 -3.17
C LEU A 40 -2.73 -5.97 -4.30
N LEU A 41 -2.50 -5.01 -5.18
CA LEU A 41 -1.47 -5.05 -6.21
C LEU A 41 -0.65 -3.77 -6.14
N PHE A 42 0.67 -3.87 -6.12
CA PHE A 42 1.53 -2.70 -6.22
C PHE A 42 1.99 -2.51 -7.67
N ASP A 43 1.54 -1.43 -8.29
CA ASP A 43 1.87 -1.09 -9.66
C ASP A 43 3.02 -0.07 -9.72
N MET A 44 4.13 -0.51 -10.31
CA MET A 44 5.35 0.27 -10.53
C MET A 44 5.50 0.77 -11.98
N GLY A 45 4.57 0.44 -12.87
CA GLY A 45 4.56 0.90 -14.26
C GLY A 45 4.16 2.37 -14.40
N HIS A 46 3.64 2.98 -13.34
CA HIS A 46 3.19 4.38 -13.32
C HIS A 46 4.11 5.26 -12.46
N SER A 47 4.13 6.57 -12.76
CA SER A 47 4.82 7.58 -11.96
C SER A 47 3.80 8.64 -11.50
N PRO A 48 3.44 8.68 -10.20
CA PRO A 48 3.95 7.83 -9.12
C PRO A 48 3.43 6.39 -9.15
N ALA A 49 4.23 5.46 -8.63
CA ALA A 49 3.80 4.09 -8.35
C ALA A 49 2.71 4.09 -7.27
N HIS A 50 1.75 3.17 -7.35
CA HIS A 50 0.58 3.16 -6.47
C HIS A 50 0.20 1.75 -6.00
N LEU A 51 -0.45 1.69 -4.83
CA LEU A 51 -1.07 0.48 -4.32
C LEU A 51 -2.54 0.45 -4.77
N HIS A 52 -2.90 -0.56 -5.52
CA HIS A 52 -4.25 -0.79 -6.02
C HIS A 52 -5.01 -1.73 -5.06
N ILE A 53 -6.27 -1.41 -4.77
CA ILE A 53 -7.19 -2.22 -3.96
C ILE A 53 -8.39 -2.59 -4.85
N ASP A 54 -8.58 -3.86 -5.17
CA ASP A 54 -9.69 -4.32 -6.01
C ASP A 54 -10.19 -5.72 -5.61
N PRO A 55 -11.51 -5.93 -5.38
CA PRO A 55 -12.57 -4.92 -5.28
C PRO A 55 -12.40 -4.07 -4.03
N VAL A 56 -12.91 -2.82 -4.03
CA VAL A 56 -13.00 -1.94 -2.85
C VAL A 56 -14.21 -2.32 -1.98
N ARG A 57 -14.08 -2.17 -0.66
CA ARG A 57 -15.11 -2.43 0.36
C ARG A 57 -15.17 -1.26 1.35
N GLU A 58 -16.30 -1.09 2.03
CA GLU A 58 -16.48 -0.02 3.04
C GLU A 58 -15.39 0.00 4.11
N GLY A 59 -14.97 -1.19 4.59
CA GLY A 59 -13.90 -1.33 5.59
C GLY A 59 -12.50 -0.93 5.12
N ASP A 60 -12.29 -0.69 3.82
CA ASP A 60 -11.03 -0.16 3.32
C ASP A 60 -10.92 1.35 3.58
N ALA A 61 -12.02 2.06 3.87
CA ALA A 61 -11.94 3.47 4.23
C ALA A 61 -11.01 3.67 5.44
N GLY A 62 -10.22 4.73 5.42
CA GLY A 62 -9.26 5.02 6.47
C GLY A 62 -8.04 5.81 5.99
N GLU A 63 -7.11 6.01 6.91
CA GLU A 63 -5.83 6.65 6.62
C GLU A 63 -4.81 5.60 6.17
N TYR A 64 -4.07 5.89 5.11
CA TYR A 64 -3.01 5.05 4.59
C TYR A 64 -1.69 5.81 4.67
N ARG A 65 -0.67 5.17 5.20
CA ARG A 65 0.70 5.71 5.22
C ARG A 65 1.61 4.86 4.36
N CYS A 66 2.13 5.43 3.29
CA CYS A 66 3.19 4.85 2.48
C CYS A 66 4.54 5.32 3.01
N ARG A 67 5.42 4.38 3.37
CA ARG A 67 6.82 4.65 3.66
C ARG A 67 7.69 4.02 2.58
N VAL A 68 8.57 4.83 2.00
CA VAL A 68 9.54 4.41 0.99
C VAL A 68 10.94 4.65 1.52
N ASP A 69 11.74 3.59 1.60
CA ASP A 69 13.17 3.68 1.94
C ASP A 69 14.03 3.61 0.67
N PHE A 70 15.13 4.36 0.69
CA PHE A 70 16.09 4.45 -0.41
C PHE A 70 17.49 4.12 0.08
N ARG A 71 18.32 3.54 -0.81
CA ARG A 71 19.70 3.18 -0.47
C ARG A 71 20.60 4.39 -0.18
N ARG A 72 20.33 5.54 -0.81
CA ARG A 72 21.18 6.74 -0.80
C ARG A 72 20.40 8.04 -0.58
N ALA A 73 19.17 7.95 -0.09
CA ALA A 73 18.32 9.10 0.19
C ALA A 73 17.50 8.85 1.46
N ARG A 74 16.98 9.93 2.04
CA ARG A 74 16.10 9.85 3.21
C ARG A 74 14.82 9.07 2.90
N SER A 75 14.28 8.40 3.91
CA SER A 75 12.95 7.81 3.82
C SER A 75 11.90 8.89 3.57
N VAL A 76 10.93 8.56 2.72
CA VAL A 76 9.78 9.41 2.41
C VAL A 76 8.54 8.74 3.01
N ASN A 77 7.71 9.54 3.70
CA ASN A 77 6.41 9.10 4.18
C ASN A 77 5.33 9.96 3.51
N THR A 78 4.30 9.32 2.98
CA THR A 78 3.13 9.96 2.37
C THR A 78 1.89 9.44 3.07
N VAL A 79 1.03 10.35 3.52
CA VAL A 79 -0.25 10.03 4.16
C VAL A 79 -1.38 10.32 3.17
N ILE A 80 -2.30 9.37 3.01
CA ILE A 80 -3.39 9.38 2.03
C ILE A 80 -4.67 8.95 2.74
N ASN A 81 -5.75 9.73 2.62
CA ASN A 81 -7.04 9.34 3.15
C ASN A 81 -7.91 8.70 2.07
N LEU A 82 -8.25 7.42 2.23
CA LEU A 82 -9.16 6.70 1.34
C LEU A 82 -10.60 6.87 1.84
N LYS A 83 -11.42 7.55 1.05
CA LYS A 83 -12.87 7.63 1.26
C LYS A 83 -13.55 6.64 0.33
N VAL A 84 -14.34 5.73 0.90
CA VAL A 84 -15.19 4.81 0.13
C VAL A 84 -16.62 5.34 0.19
N ILE A 85 -17.23 5.53 -0.97
CA ILE A 85 -18.63 5.96 -1.09
C ILE A 85 -19.43 4.72 -1.48
N GLY A 86 -20.29 4.25 -0.57
CA GLY A 86 -21.21 3.14 -0.79
C GLY A 86 -22.55 3.59 -1.40
N GLU A 87 -23.38 2.62 -1.74
CA GLU A 87 -24.76 2.85 -2.21
C GLU A 87 -25.63 3.46 -1.09
N PHE A 88 -26.32 4.56 -1.38
CA PHE A 88 -27.31 5.13 -0.49
C PHE A 88 -28.53 4.20 -0.37
N THR A 89 -28.60 3.39 0.68
CA THR A 89 -29.87 2.75 1.06
C THR A 89 -30.74 3.80 1.76
N LYS A 90 -31.62 4.47 1.01
CA LYS A 90 -32.74 5.21 1.60
C LYS A 90 -33.58 4.22 2.41
N ARG A 91 -33.59 4.37 3.74
CA ARG A 91 -34.62 3.77 4.59
C ARG A 91 -35.94 4.49 4.38
#